data_AF-A0A976FF72-F1
#
_entry.id   AF-A0A976FF72-F1
#
_cell.length_a   1.000
_cell.length_b   1.000
_cell.length_c   1.000
_cell.angle_alpha   90.00
_cell.angle_beta   90.00
_cell.angle_gamma   90.00
#
_symmetry.space_group_name_H-M   'P 1'
#
loop_
_entity.id
_entity.type
_entity.pdbx_description
1 polymer ?
#
loop_
_entity_poly.entity_id
_entity_poly.type
_entity_poly.pdbx_seq_one_letter_code
_entity_poly.pdbx_strand_id
1 'polypeptide(L)'
;MAEKAEVYSVLTDLTAGTIGGIAGVIVGQPFDTVKVRLQTYSKFYDGAIDCASQTLKNEGFAGFFKGMTSPVIGSAATNAVMFAVYERMLKAIDDDPANAKLESVFYAGAIGGFWQTVPLAPAELIKCRLQVQNGRRSSHYQGPMDCIRHIYKARGTPGLFLGFTCTLWREVPSFAVYFWLYEYTKRFMVDSGINPATSMLTAGGIAGVASWVVSYPFDVIKSAIQTLPVNYKPGEHKIAYQSRQLYRLGGWRIFFSGLGTACVRAFPCNAVTFYGYEKSSELLKNVIRD
;
A
#
# COMPACT_ATOMS: atom_id res chain seq x y z
N MET A 1 14.15 -0.79 -36.07
CA MET A 1 14.81 0.15 -35.12
C MET A 1 13.81 0.72 -34.11
N ALA A 2 12.59 1.07 -34.51
CA ALA A 2 11.54 1.55 -33.60
C ALA A 2 11.19 0.55 -32.48
N GLU A 3 11.04 -0.74 -32.80
CA GLU A 3 10.73 -1.80 -31.81
C GLU A 3 11.83 -1.97 -30.75
N LYS A 4 13.11 -1.87 -31.13
CA LYS A 4 14.21 -1.88 -30.16
C LYS A 4 14.17 -0.63 -29.27
N ALA A 5 13.97 0.55 -29.86
CA ALA A 5 13.89 1.81 -29.09
C ALA A 5 12.71 1.82 -28.10
N GLU A 6 11.57 1.25 -28.49
CA GLU A 6 10.39 1.08 -27.64
C GLU A 6 10.67 0.11 -26.48
N VAL A 7 11.27 -1.06 -26.77
CA VAL A 7 11.69 -2.03 -25.73
C VAL A 7 12.72 -1.43 -24.77
N TYR A 8 13.68 -0.64 -25.26
CA TYR A 8 14.65 0.06 -24.40
C TYR A 8 14.00 1.15 -23.54
N SER A 9 13.02 1.89 -24.07
CA SER A 9 12.26 2.88 -23.29
C SER A 9 11.49 2.20 -22.15
N VAL A 10 10.78 1.11 -22.46
CA VAL A 10 10.01 0.34 -21.48
C VAL A 10 10.93 -0.28 -20.42
N LEU A 11 12.08 -0.83 -20.80
CA LEU A 11 13.05 -1.39 -19.84
C LEU A 11 13.63 -0.30 -18.92
N THR A 12 13.89 0.89 -19.47
CA THR A 12 14.43 2.04 -18.73
C THR A 12 13.40 2.56 -17.73
N ASP A 13 12.14 2.67 -18.14
CA ASP A 13 11.05 3.11 -17.25
C ASP A 13 10.73 2.08 -16.17
N LEU A 14 10.80 0.78 -16.49
CA LEU A 14 10.59 -0.30 -15.54
C LEU A 14 11.73 -0.37 -14.50
N THR A 15 12.98 -0.24 -14.94
CA THR A 15 14.15 -0.25 -14.05
C THR A 15 14.22 1.00 -13.20
N ALA A 16 14.01 2.19 -13.77
CA ALA A 16 13.88 3.43 -13.01
C ALA A 16 12.71 3.37 -12.03
N GLY A 17 11.56 2.81 -12.42
CA GLY A 17 10.40 2.61 -11.55
C GLY A 17 10.68 1.68 -10.38
N THR A 18 11.43 0.61 -10.63
CA THR A 18 11.84 -0.36 -9.60
C THR A 18 12.84 0.28 -8.61
N ILE A 19 13.82 1.03 -9.12
CA ILE A 19 14.80 1.72 -8.27
C ILE A 19 14.12 2.82 -7.45
N GLY A 20 13.22 3.60 -8.06
CA GLY A 20 12.39 4.58 -7.36
C GLY A 20 11.55 3.95 -6.26
N GLY A 21 10.88 2.83 -6.56
CA GLY A 21 10.10 2.08 -5.57
C GLY A 21 10.94 1.56 -4.40
N ILE A 22 12.11 1.00 -4.67
CA ILE A 22 13.04 0.54 -3.64
C ILE A 22 13.56 1.72 -2.80
N ALA A 23 13.93 2.84 -3.43
CA ALA A 23 14.36 4.05 -2.72
C ALA A 23 13.26 4.61 -1.81
N GLY A 24 12.02 4.62 -2.29
CA GLY A 24 10.83 4.99 -1.51
C GLY A 24 10.64 4.11 -0.28
N VAL A 25 10.75 2.79 -0.44
CA VAL A 25 10.66 1.85 0.69
C VAL A 25 11.83 2.04 1.66
N ILE A 26 13.04 2.29 1.16
CA ILE A 26 14.24 2.53 1.98
C ILE A 26 14.05 3.75 2.88
N VAL A 27 13.51 4.85 2.36
CA VAL A 27 13.29 6.06 3.15
C VAL A 27 12.03 6.01 4.00
N GLY A 28 11.01 5.27 3.56
CA GLY A 28 9.80 5.02 4.35
C GLY A 28 10.03 4.08 5.54
N GLN A 29 10.98 3.14 5.43
CA GLN A 29 11.16 2.08 6.43
C GLN A 29 11.49 2.59 7.84
N PRO A 30 12.37 3.59 8.06
CA PRO A 30 12.59 4.12 9.40
C PRO A 30 11.31 4.60 10.08
N PHE A 31 10.42 5.28 9.34
CA PHE A 31 9.12 5.70 9.85
C PHE A 31 8.21 4.51 10.14
N ASP A 32 8.26 3.46 9.31
CA ASP A 32 7.48 2.23 9.52
C ASP A 32 7.96 1.48 10.74
N THR A 33 9.27 1.37 10.93
CA THR A 33 9.90 0.75 12.09
C THR A 33 9.57 1.51 13.36
N VAL A 34 9.68 2.84 13.37
CA VAL A 34 9.33 3.68 14.54
C VAL A 34 7.83 3.60 14.83
N LYS A 35 6.97 3.66 13.81
CA LYS A 35 5.51 3.51 13.97
C LYS A 35 5.17 2.15 14.58
N VAL A 36 5.73 1.07 14.04
CA VAL A 36 5.47 -0.29 14.53
C VAL A 36 6.02 -0.48 15.95
N ARG A 37 7.23 0.02 16.25
CA ARG A 37 7.82 -0.05 17.59
C ARG A 37 7.02 0.75 18.61
N LEU A 38 6.54 1.94 18.27
CA LEU A 38 5.64 2.72 19.13
C LEU A 38 4.30 2.03 19.37
N GLN A 39 3.71 1.45 18.32
CA GLN A 39 2.43 0.73 18.43
C GLN A 39 2.58 -0.58 19.21
N THR A 40 3.77 -1.19 19.15
CA THR A 40 4.12 -2.41 19.86
C THR A 40 4.45 -2.12 21.32
N TYR A 41 5.47 -1.30 21.55
CA TYR A 41 6.05 -1.05 22.87
C TYR A 41 5.65 0.33 23.39
N SER A 42 4.36 0.69 23.32
CA SER A 42 3.85 2.02 23.71
C SER A 42 4.12 2.41 25.16
N LYS A 43 4.47 1.45 26.02
CA LYS A 43 4.87 1.68 27.42
C LYS A 43 6.38 1.88 27.63
N PHE A 44 7.19 1.58 26.63
CA PHE A 44 8.66 1.67 26.70
C PHE A 44 9.20 2.92 25.99
N TYR A 45 8.32 3.64 25.27
CA TYR A 45 8.68 4.83 24.52
C TYR A 45 7.71 5.96 24.83
N ASP A 46 8.24 7.13 25.23
CA ASP A 46 7.44 8.32 25.55
C ASP A 46 6.98 9.08 24.28
N GLY A 47 7.46 8.66 23.11
CA GLY A 47 7.07 9.23 21.82
C GLY A 47 7.95 8.76 20.66
N ALA A 48 7.64 9.23 19.45
CA ALA A 48 8.34 8.80 18.22
C ALA A 48 9.83 9.13 18.23
N ILE A 49 10.19 10.27 18.82
CA ILE A 49 11.58 10.74 18.92
C ILE A 49 12.36 9.88 19.91
N ASP A 50 11.74 9.54 21.05
CA ASP A 50 12.34 8.65 22.06
C ASP A 50 12.54 7.23 21.50
N CYS A 51 11.53 6.69 20.82
CA CYS A 51 11.64 5.41 20.11
C CYS A 51 12.77 5.41 19.07
N ALA A 52 12.90 6.47 18.27
CA ALA A 52 13.96 6.60 17.28
C ALA A 52 15.35 6.70 17.93
N SER A 53 15.49 7.51 18.99
CA SER A 53 16.74 7.70 19.73
C SER A 53 17.21 6.40 20.38
N GLN A 54 16.31 5.68 21.06
CA GLN A 54 16.63 4.39 21.67
C GLN A 54 16.96 3.32 20.62
N THR A 55 16.26 3.30 19.49
CA THR A 55 16.57 2.38 18.38
C THR A 55 17.97 2.64 17.82
N LEU A 56 18.33 3.91 17.61
CA LEU A 56 19.66 4.28 17.13
C LEU A 56 20.77 3.95 18.14
N LYS A 57 20.53 4.16 19.44
CA LYS A 57 21.50 3.86 20.51
C LYS A 57 21.72 2.37 20.72
N ASN A 58 20.66 1.56 20.66
CA ASN A 58 20.72 0.14 21.02
C ASN A 58 21.00 -0.79 19.83
N GLU A 59 20.58 -0.42 18.63
CA GLU A 59 20.67 -1.27 17.43
C GLU A 59 21.40 -0.60 16.26
N GLY A 60 21.82 0.66 16.42
CA GLY A 60 22.44 1.44 15.36
C GLY A 60 21.48 1.74 14.20
N PHE A 61 22.03 2.28 13.11
CA PHE A 61 21.23 2.63 11.93
C PHE A 61 20.59 1.39 11.28
N ALA A 62 21.25 0.22 11.35
CA ALA A 62 20.72 -1.03 10.83
C ALA A 62 19.43 -1.51 11.54
N GLY A 63 19.19 -1.08 12.79
CA GLY A 63 17.97 -1.38 13.54
C GLY A 63 16.69 -0.87 12.88
N PHE A 64 16.77 0.21 12.10
CA PHE A 64 15.64 0.76 11.34
C PHE A 64 15.26 -0.07 10.12
N PHE A 65 16.20 -0.85 9.58
CA PHE A 65 16.03 -1.63 8.34
C PHE A 65 15.74 -3.11 8.61
N LYS A 66 15.83 -3.52 9.88
CA LYS A 66 15.60 -4.90 10.31
C LYS A 66 14.15 -5.32 10.03
N GLY A 67 13.98 -6.34 9.18
CA GLY A 67 12.66 -6.85 8.78
C GLY A 67 12.05 -6.21 7.54
N MET A 68 12.79 -5.36 6.79
CA MET A 68 12.32 -4.72 5.55
C MET A 68 12.04 -5.71 4.40
N THR A 69 12.72 -6.86 4.37
CA THR A 69 12.62 -7.83 3.26
C THR A 69 11.21 -8.39 3.07
N SER A 70 10.50 -8.67 4.16
CA SER A 70 9.13 -9.22 4.07
C SER A 70 8.11 -8.20 3.52
N PRO A 71 8.08 -6.93 3.98
CA PRO A 71 7.30 -5.87 3.35
C PRO A 71 7.66 -5.60 1.89
N VAL A 72 8.95 -5.58 1.53
CA VAL A 72 9.41 -5.33 0.15
C VAL A 72 8.93 -6.44 -0.80
N ILE A 73 9.18 -7.71 -0.46
CA ILE A 73 8.80 -8.85 -1.31
C ILE A 73 7.27 -8.97 -1.38
N GLY A 74 6.57 -8.80 -0.25
CA GLY A 74 5.11 -8.85 -0.21
C GLY A 74 4.46 -7.74 -1.03
N SER A 75 4.99 -6.51 -0.98
CA SER A 75 4.51 -5.39 -1.78
C SER A 75 4.84 -5.56 -3.28
N ALA A 76 6.01 -6.09 -3.61
CA ALA A 76 6.40 -6.33 -5.00
C ALA A 76 5.50 -7.39 -5.66
N ALA A 77 5.22 -8.50 -4.97
CA ALA A 77 4.37 -9.56 -5.50
C ALA A 77 2.92 -9.09 -5.72
N THR A 78 2.37 -8.31 -4.77
CA THR A 78 1.00 -7.79 -4.88
C THR A 78 0.87 -6.73 -5.96
N ASN A 79 1.83 -5.81 -6.08
CA ASN A 79 1.85 -4.81 -7.15
C ASN A 79 2.09 -5.45 -8.52
N ALA A 80 2.90 -6.51 -8.61
CA ALA A 80 3.10 -7.24 -9.87
C ALA A 80 1.78 -7.85 -10.39
N VAL A 81 0.98 -8.45 -9.50
CA VAL A 81 -0.36 -8.94 -9.85
C VAL A 81 -1.25 -7.80 -10.33
N MET A 82 -1.21 -6.65 -9.66
CA MET A 82 -1.98 -5.47 -10.04
C MET A 82 -1.66 -5.01 -11.46
N PHE A 83 -0.40 -4.75 -11.76
CA PHE A 83 0.02 -4.26 -13.08
C PHE A 83 -0.23 -5.30 -14.18
N ALA A 84 0.05 -6.59 -13.91
CA ALA A 84 -0.19 -7.66 -14.89
C ALA A 84 -1.67 -7.79 -15.26
N VAL A 85 -2.58 -7.68 -14.28
CA VAL A 85 -4.02 -7.72 -14.52
C VAL A 85 -4.48 -6.43 -15.19
N TYR A 86 -4.03 -5.27 -14.70
CA TYR A 86 -4.35 -3.97 -15.28
C TYR A 86 -4.02 -3.91 -16.77
N GLU A 87 -2.80 -4.28 -17.18
CA GLU A 87 -2.38 -4.26 -18.58
C GLU A 87 -3.21 -5.21 -19.46
N ARG A 88 -3.50 -6.41 -18.95
CA ARG A 88 -4.33 -7.39 -19.68
C ARG A 88 -5.77 -6.92 -19.83
N MET A 89 -6.34 -6.33 -18.79
CA MET A 89 -7.71 -5.82 -18.83
C MET A 89 -7.81 -4.57 -19.72
N LEU A 90 -6.82 -3.68 -19.66
CA LEU A 90 -6.81 -2.48 -20.49
C LEU A 90 -6.75 -2.85 -21.99
N LYS A 91 -5.89 -3.80 -22.36
CA LYS A 91 -5.81 -4.34 -23.74
C LYS A 91 -7.05 -5.11 -24.18
N ALA A 92 -7.86 -5.61 -23.25
CA ALA A 92 -9.08 -6.35 -23.55
C ALA A 92 -10.31 -5.43 -23.66
N ILE A 93 -10.28 -4.28 -23.01
CA ILE A 93 -11.39 -3.31 -22.95
C ILE A 93 -11.22 -2.21 -24.01
N ASP A 94 -9.97 -1.82 -24.31
CA ASP A 94 -9.66 -0.72 -25.21
C ASP A 94 -8.80 -1.17 -26.40
N ASP A 95 -9.21 -0.77 -27.61
CA ASP A 95 -8.53 -1.08 -28.86
C ASP A 95 -7.27 -0.22 -29.07
N ASP A 96 -7.18 0.95 -28.40
CA ASP A 96 -5.97 1.79 -28.33
C ASP A 96 -5.48 1.95 -26.88
N PRO A 97 -4.66 1.01 -26.37
CA PRO A 97 -4.10 1.09 -25.02
C PRO A 97 -3.20 2.30 -24.80
N ALA A 98 -2.66 2.93 -25.85
CA ALA A 98 -1.77 4.08 -25.73
C ALA A 98 -2.54 5.37 -25.42
N ASN A 99 -3.78 5.49 -25.89
CA ASN A 99 -4.71 6.58 -25.57
C ASN A 99 -6.00 6.09 -24.90
N ALA A 100 -5.86 5.11 -24.01
CA ALA A 100 -7.01 4.41 -23.42
C ALA A 100 -8.05 5.39 -22.85
N LYS A 101 -9.34 5.11 -23.03
CA LYS A 101 -10.42 5.93 -22.46
C LYS A 101 -10.32 5.91 -20.93
N LEU A 102 -10.67 7.03 -20.30
CA LEU A 102 -10.67 7.13 -18.83
C LEU A 102 -11.57 6.07 -18.17
N GLU A 103 -12.67 5.69 -18.83
CA GLU A 103 -13.55 4.61 -18.40
C GLU A 103 -12.85 3.25 -18.42
N SER A 104 -12.10 2.94 -19.49
CA SER A 104 -11.31 1.71 -19.61
C SER A 104 -10.27 1.62 -18.50
N VAL A 105 -9.58 2.73 -18.19
CA VAL A 105 -8.59 2.84 -17.11
C VAL A 105 -9.24 2.62 -15.73
N PHE A 106 -10.44 3.18 -15.52
CA PHE A 106 -11.19 2.99 -14.28
C PHE A 106 -11.57 1.50 -14.07
N TYR A 107 -12.14 0.85 -15.08
CA TYR A 107 -12.53 -0.57 -15.00
C TYR A 107 -11.32 -1.50 -14.89
N ALA A 108 -10.25 -1.25 -15.65
CA ALA A 108 -9.01 -2.01 -15.54
C ALA A 108 -8.40 -1.87 -14.13
N GLY A 109 -8.42 -0.66 -13.56
CA GLY A 109 -8.00 -0.41 -12.17
C GLY A 109 -8.86 -1.16 -11.15
N ALA A 110 -10.18 -1.17 -11.31
CA ALA A 110 -11.11 -1.88 -10.43
C ALA A 110 -10.86 -3.41 -10.46
N ILE A 111 -10.73 -3.99 -11.65
CA ILE A 111 -10.51 -5.43 -11.84
C ILE A 111 -9.12 -5.82 -11.32
N GLY A 112 -8.10 -4.99 -11.58
CA GLY A 112 -6.76 -5.16 -11.01
C GLY A 112 -6.82 -5.20 -9.47
N GLY A 113 -7.51 -4.24 -8.85
CA GLY A 113 -7.66 -4.17 -7.39
C GLY A 113 -8.33 -5.41 -6.80
N PHE A 114 -9.31 -5.99 -7.51
CA PHE A 114 -9.94 -7.25 -7.10
C PHE A 114 -8.92 -8.40 -7.05
N TRP A 115 -8.15 -8.59 -8.12
CA TRP A 115 -7.19 -9.69 -8.22
C TRP A 115 -5.98 -9.50 -7.30
N GLN A 116 -5.52 -8.26 -7.09
CA GLN A 116 -4.50 -7.94 -6.09
C GLN A 116 -4.96 -8.29 -4.67
N THR A 117 -6.26 -8.15 -4.37
CA THR A 117 -6.80 -8.39 -3.03
C THR A 117 -6.64 -9.85 -2.60
N VAL A 118 -6.62 -10.80 -3.53
CA VAL A 118 -6.53 -12.25 -3.24
C VAL A 118 -5.24 -12.62 -2.49
N PRO A 119 -4.03 -12.31 -2.99
CA PRO A 119 -2.79 -12.55 -2.25
C PRO A 119 -2.59 -11.55 -1.10
N LEU A 120 -3.13 -10.32 -1.22
CA LEU A 120 -2.97 -9.27 -0.22
C LEU A 120 -3.71 -9.58 1.09
N ALA A 121 -4.95 -10.04 1.02
CA ALA A 121 -5.82 -10.23 2.18
C ALA A 121 -5.23 -11.12 3.29
N PRO A 122 -4.70 -12.34 3.00
CA PRO A 122 -4.08 -13.16 4.04
C PRO A 122 -2.80 -12.52 4.59
N ALA A 123 -1.97 -11.92 3.72
CA ALA A 123 -0.73 -11.25 4.14
C ALA A 123 -1.01 -10.08 5.10
N GLU A 124 -2.02 -9.26 4.78
CA GLU A 124 -2.44 -8.15 5.63
C GLU A 124 -3.09 -8.60 6.93
N LEU A 125 -3.90 -9.67 6.92
CA LEU A 125 -4.48 -10.22 8.15
C LEU A 125 -3.38 -10.64 9.13
N ILE A 126 -2.37 -11.36 8.65
CA ILE A 126 -1.22 -11.80 9.46
C ILE A 126 -0.49 -10.58 10.02
N LYS A 127 -0.21 -9.58 9.16
CA LYS A 127 0.45 -8.34 9.57
C LYS A 127 -0.34 -7.60 10.65
N CYS A 128 -1.66 -7.44 10.49
CA CYS A 128 -2.51 -6.75 11.47
C CYS A 128 -2.53 -7.49 12.83
N ARG A 129 -2.62 -8.82 12.84
CA ARG A 129 -2.63 -9.60 14.08
C ARG A 129 -1.31 -9.56 14.83
N LEU A 130 -0.19 -9.63 14.10
CA LEU A 130 1.14 -9.46 14.68
C LEU A 130 1.34 -8.05 15.25
N GLN A 131 0.76 -7.02 14.64
CA GLN A 131 0.82 -5.65 15.16
C GLN A 131 -0.01 -5.46 16.44
N VAL A 132 -1.14 -6.16 16.60
CA VAL A 132 -1.99 -6.04 17.80
C VAL A 132 -1.47 -6.83 19.00
N GLN A 133 -0.94 -8.03 18.79
CA GLN A 133 -0.41 -8.82 19.92
C GLN A 133 0.70 -8.09 20.67
N ASN A 134 1.41 -7.27 19.92
CA ASN A 134 2.57 -6.53 20.32
C ASN A 134 2.24 -5.49 21.41
N GLY A 135 0.98 -5.10 21.59
CA GLY A 135 0.50 -4.25 22.70
C GLY A 135 -0.12 -5.00 23.90
N ARG A 136 -0.22 -6.34 23.88
CA ARG A 136 -0.72 -7.15 25.01
C ARG A 136 0.45 -7.91 25.66
N ARG A 137 0.48 -7.98 27.01
CA ARG A 137 1.55 -8.59 27.84
C ARG A 137 1.82 -10.09 27.58
N SER A 138 1.12 -10.74 26.65
CA SER A 138 1.32 -12.13 26.24
C SER A 138 1.43 -12.20 24.72
N SER A 139 2.62 -12.49 24.19
CA SER A 139 2.80 -12.76 22.76
C SER A 139 2.09 -14.08 22.43
N HIS A 140 0.98 -14.00 21.70
CA HIS A 140 0.21 -15.18 21.28
C HIS A 140 0.80 -15.87 20.05
N TYR A 141 1.68 -15.19 19.30
CA TYR A 141 2.32 -15.66 18.08
C TYR A 141 3.82 -15.36 18.10
N GLN A 142 4.65 -16.37 17.88
CA GLN A 142 6.10 -16.19 17.82
C GLN A 142 6.59 -15.65 16.46
N GLY A 143 5.70 -15.58 15.46
CA GLY A 143 5.99 -14.99 14.16
C GLY A 143 4.88 -15.18 13.14
N PRO A 144 5.09 -14.76 11.88
CA PRO A 144 4.10 -14.87 10.81
C PRO A 144 3.64 -16.31 10.52
N MET A 145 4.59 -17.26 10.47
CA MET A 145 4.26 -18.65 10.17
C MET A 145 3.52 -19.35 11.31
N ASP A 146 3.84 -18.97 12.55
CA ASP A 146 3.13 -19.44 13.74
C ASP A 146 1.69 -18.87 13.79
N CYS A 147 1.52 -17.60 13.42
CA CYS A 147 0.20 -16.98 13.26
C CYS A 147 -0.65 -17.72 12.20
N ILE A 148 -0.06 -18.03 11.03
CA ILE A 148 -0.74 -18.82 9.97
C ILE A 148 -1.19 -20.17 10.52
N ARG A 149 -0.28 -20.92 11.17
CA ARG A 149 -0.59 -22.25 11.72
C ARG A 149 -1.70 -22.19 12.76
N HIS A 150 -1.67 -21.22 13.66
CA HIS A 150 -2.71 -21.02 14.67
C HIS A 150 -4.07 -20.69 14.05
N ILE A 151 -4.11 -19.81 13.05
CA ILE A 151 -5.36 -19.46 12.35
C ILE A 151 -5.92 -20.67 11.62
N TYR A 152 -5.05 -21.37 10.88
CA TYR A 152 -5.43 -22.54 10.11
C TYR A 152 -5.97 -23.66 11.01
N LYS A 153 -5.34 -23.94 12.15
CA LYS A 153 -5.83 -24.91 13.13
C LYS A 153 -7.18 -24.52 13.74
N ALA A 154 -7.43 -23.23 13.95
CA ALA A 154 -8.64 -22.76 14.64
C ALA A 154 -9.86 -22.61 13.71
N ARG A 155 -9.67 -22.14 12.47
CA ARG A 155 -10.78 -21.82 11.54
C ARG A 155 -10.54 -22.27 10.10
N GLY A 156 -9.47 -23.02 9.82
CA GLY A 156 -9.13 -23.47 8.47
C GLY A 156 -8.80 -22.31 7.51
N THR A 157 -8.96 -22.56 6.22
CA THR A 157 -8.71 -21.59 5.15
C THR A 157 -9.61 -20.35 5.21
N PRO A 158 -10.92 -20.40 5.57
CA PRO A 158 -11.74 -19.19 5.68
C PRO A 158 -11.24 -18.23 6.76
N GLY A 159 -10.55 -18.74 7.79
CA GLY A 159 -9.91 -17.92 8.82
C GLY A 159 -8.82 -16.99 8.28
N LEU A 160 -8.09 -17.41 7.24
CA LEU A 160 -7.02 -16.61 6.61
C LEU A 160 -7.58 -15.47 5.73
N PHE A 161 -8.83 -15.58 5.30
CA PHE A 161 -9.53 -14.56 4.52
C PHE A 161 -10.50 -13.72 5.37
N LEU A 162 -10.29 -13.68 6.70
CA LEU A 162 -11.08 -12.83 7.58
C LEU A 162 -10.94 -11.35 7.19
N GLY A 163 -12.06 -10.68 6.92
CA GLY A 163 -12.09 -9.30 6.47
C GLY A 163 -11.90 -9.11 4.96
N PHE A 164 -11.81 -10.20 4.17
CA PHE A 164 -11.64 -10.13 2.71
C PHE A 164 -12.65 -9.21 2.02
N THR A 165 -13.94 -9.29 2.39
CA THR A 165 -14.97 -8.39 1.83
C THR A 165 -14.68 -6.92 2.12
N CYS A 166 -14.19 -6.58 3.32
CA CYS A 166 -13.78 -5.19 3.61
C CYS A 166 -12.54 -4.80 2.83
N THR A 167 -11.57 -5.71 2.70
CA THR A 167 -10.38 -5.46 1.89
C THR A 167 -10.77 -5.21 0.44
N LEU A 168 -11.71 -5.97 -0.13
CA LEU A 168 -12.23 -5.72 -1.49
C LEU A 168 -12.87 -4.34 -1.62
N TRP A 169 -13.74 -3.95 -0.68
CA TRP A 169 -14.36 -2.62 -0.66
C TRP A 169 -13.35 -1.48 -0.46
N ARG A 170 -12.18 -1.78 0.13
CA ARG A 170 -11.08 -0.84 0.25
C ARG A 170 -10.30 -0.74 -1.07
N GLU A 171 -9.84 -1.88 -1.61
CA GLU A 171 -8.92 -1.92 -2.75
C GLU A 171 -9.59 -1.54 -4.08
N VAL A 172 -10.76 -2.11 -4.38
CA VAL A 172 -11.40 -1.95 -5.70
C VAL A 172 -11.74 -0.48 -5.99
N PRO A 173 -12.44 0.26 -5.10
CA PRO A 173 -12.71 1.68 -5.34
C PRO A 173 -11.45 2.53 -5.29
N SER A 174 -10.50 2.19 -4.40
CA SER A 174 -9.22 2.90 -4.26
C SER A 174 -8.43 2.88 -5.57
N PHE A 175 -8.23 1.70 -6.15
CA PHE A 175 -7.47 1.55 -7.39
C PHE A 175 -8.21 2.10 -8.60
N ALA A 176 -9.54 1.94 -8.68
CA ALA A 176 -10.32 2.54 -9.75
C ALA A 176 -10.16 4.08 -9.78
N VAL A 177 -10.30 4.73 -8.61
CA VAL A 177 -10.11 6.17 -8.47
C VAL A 177 -8.65 6.57 -8.68
N TYR A 178 -7.70 5.79 -8.18
CA TYR A 178 -6.27 6.06 -8.33
C TYR A 178 -5.87 6.11 -9.81
N PHE A 179 -6.16 5.06 -10.58
CA PHE A 179 -5.78 4.97 -11.99
C PHE A 179 -6.51 6.01 -12.85
N TRP A 180 -7.82 6.21 -12.58
CA TRP A 180 -8.60 7.24 -13.29
C TRP A 180 -8.07 8.65 -13.04
N LEU A 181 -7.85 9.03 -11.79
CA LEU A 181 -7.40 10.37 -11.43
C LEU A 181 -5.96 10.61 -11.84
N TYR A 182 -5.11 9.58 -11.78
CA TYR A 182 -3.75 9.61 -12.29
C TYR A 182 -3.75 9.94 -13.79
N GLU A 183 -4.50 9.19 -14.59
CA GLU A 183 -4.52 9.37 -16.04
C GLU A 183 -5.14 10.71 -16.44
N TYR A 184 -6.26 11.10 -15.80
CA TYR A 184 -6.90 12.39 -16.03
C TYR A 184 -5.97 13.57 -15.75
N THR A 185 -5.32 13.56 -14.58
CA THR A 185 -4.42 14.65 -14.16
C THR A 185 -3.17 14.69 -15.04
N LYS A 186 -2.62 13.52 -15.39
CA LYS A 186 -1.44 13.42 -16.25
C LYS A 186 -1.72 14.02 -17.63
N ARG A 187 -2.84 13.66 -18.27
CA ARG A 187 -3.24 14.21 -19.58
C ARG A 187 -3.42 15.72 -19.52
N PHE A 188 -4.19 16.19 -18.54
CA PHE A 188 -4.44 17.62 -18.34
C PHE A 188 -3.15 18.44 -18.19
N MET A 189 -2.17 17.93 -17.44
CA MET A 189 -0.90 18.62 -17.23
C MET A 189 0.02 18.60 -18.46
N VAL A 190 0.07 17.48 -19.18
CA VAL A 190 0.83 17.35 -20.43
C VAL A 190 0.24 18.26 -21.51
N ASP A 191 -1.09 18.30 -21.65
CA ASP A 191 -1.79 19.19 -22.59
C ASP A 191 -1.58 20.67 -22.24
N SER A 192 -1.35 20.97 -20.96
CA SER A 192 -0.98 22.31 -20.48
C SER A 192 0.50 22.66 -20.69
N GLY A 193 1.29 21.78 -21.31
CA GLY A 193 2.71 22.00 -21.62
C GLY A 193 3.66 21.77 -20.44
N ILE A 194 3.20 21.11 -19.36
CA ILE A 194 4.06 20.79 -18.21
C ILE A 194 4.93 19.57 -18.54
N ASN A 195 6.18 19.56 -18.06
CA ASN A 195 7.12 18.45 -18.25
C ASN A 195 6.45 17.09 -17.88
N PRO A 196 6.59 16.05 -18.73
CA PRO A 196 6.05 14.72 -18.46
C PRO A 196 6.42 14.14 -17.09
N ALA A 197 7.66 14.37 -16.63
CA ALA A 197 8.10 13.91 -15.31
C ALA A 197 7.26 14.55 -14.21
N THR A 198 7.22 15.89 -14.15
CA THR A 198 6.43 16.65 -13.16
C THR A 198 4.94 16.32 -13.21
N SER A 199 4.40 16.10 -14.41
CA SER A 199 3.00 15.68 -14.62
C SER A 199 2.72 14.32 -13.99
N MET A 200 3.60 13.33 -14.21
CA MET A 200 3.49 12.01 -13.58
C MET A 200 3.59 12.08 -12.05
N LEU A 201 4.47 12.94 -11.51
CA LEU A 201 4.65 13.08 -10.05
C LEU A 201 3.41 13.67 -9.39
N THR A 202 2.92 14.78 -9.96
CA THR A 202 1.78 15.53 -9.42
C THR A 202 0.50 14.71 -9.54
N ALA A 203 0.31 14.04 -10.68
CA ALA A 203 -0.79 13.10 -10.88
C ALA A 203 -0.76 11.94 -9.89
N GLY A 204 0.42 11.33 -9.65
CA GLY A 204 0.57 10.25 -8.65
C GLY A 204 0.29 10.70 -7.22
N GLY A 205 0.75 11.91 -6.85
CA GLY A 205 0.47 12.50 -5.53
C GLY A 205 -1.02 12.77 -5.30
N ILE A 206 -1.68 13.41 -6.26
CA ILE A 206 -3.12 13.72 -6.20
C ILE A 206 -3.95 12.42 -6.18
N ALA A 207 -3.65 11.48 -7.09
CA ALA A 207 -4.29 10.17 -7.15
C ALA A 207 -4.13 9.39 -5.85
N GLY A 208 -2.93 9.39 -5.27
CA GLY A 208 -2.66 8.70 -3.99
C GLY A 208 -3.43 9.30 -2.82
N VAL A 209 -3.52 10.63 -2.72
CA VAL A 209 -4.32 11.27 -1.65
C VAL A 209 -5.80 10.95 -1.84
N ALA A 210 -6.33 11.09 -3.06
CA ALA A 210 -7.74 10.82 -3.34
C ALA A 210 -8.11 9.35 -3.07
N SER A 211 -7.26 8.40 -3.46
CA SER A 211 -7.50 6.97 -3.22
C SER A 211 -7.50 6.64 -1.72
N TRP A 212 -6.64 7.28 -0.93
CA TRP A 212 -6.69 7.19 0.53
C TRP A 212 -7.99 7.74 1.10
N VAL A 213 -8.47 8.91 0.67
CA VAL A 213 -9.73 9.49 1.17
C VAL A 213 -10.92 8.55 0.92
N VAL A 214 -10.99 7.94 -0.26
CA VAL A 214 -12.08 7.03 -0.64
C VAL A 214 -12.02 5.72 0.16
N SER A 215 -10.82 5.19 0.37
CA SER A 215 -10.61 3.88 0.99
C SER A 215 -10.60 3.90 2.52
N TYR A 216 -10.34 5.06 3.13
CA TYR A 216 -10.09 5.18 4.56
C TYR A 216 -11.21 4.63 5.46
N PRO A 217 -12.51 4.89 5.21
CA PRO A 217 -13.59 4.35 6.05
C PRO A 217 -13.61 2.82 6.07
N PHE A 218 -13.32 2.19 4.93
CA PHE A 218 -13.22 0.74 4.82
C PHE A 218 -11.94 0.21 5.45
N ASP A 219 -10.84 0.96 5.42
CA ASP A 219 -9.60 0.62 6.12
C ASP A 219 -9.82 0.54 7.63
N VAL A 220 -10.52 1.51 8.22
CA VAL A 220 -10.84 1.49 9.67
C VAL A 220 -11.69 0.28 10.04
N ILE A 221 -12.75 -0.02 9.26
CA ILE A 221 -13.63 -1.18 9.52
C ILE A 221 -12.85 -2.49 9.34
N LYS A 222 -12.05 -2.58 8.27
CA LYS A 222 -11.20 -3.73 7.98
C LYS A 222 -10.24 -3.99 9.14
N SER A 223 -9.54 -2.95 9.62
CA SER A 223 -8.64 -3.07 10.77
C SER A 223 -9.40 -3.54 12.01
N ALA A 224 -10.59 -3.03 12.29
CA ALA A 224 -11.41 -3.51 13.41
C ALA A 224 -11.77 -5.01 13.28
N ILE A 225 -12.05 -5.50 12.08
CA ILE A 225 -12.37 -6.93 11.83
C ILE A 225 -11.12 -7.81 11.91
N GLN A 226 -10.01 -7.40 11.29
CA GLN A 226 -8.80 -8.21 11.20
C GLN A 226 -8.05 -8.33 12.53
N THR A 227 -8.27 -7.37 13.44
CA THR A 227 -7.72 -7.34 14.79
C THR A 227 -8.55 -8.12 15.81
N LEU A 228 -9.70 -8.69 15.40
CA LEU A 228 -10.53 -9.52 16.27
C LEU A 228 -9.76 -10.77 16.78
N PRO A 229 -9.97 -11.16 18.05
CA PRO A 229 -9.35 -12.35 18.62
C PRO A 229 -9.83 -13.61 17.90
N VAL A 230 -9.03 -14.67 17.91
CA VAL A 230 -9.38 -15.96 17.25
C VAL A 230 -10.76 -16.47 17.71
N ASN A 231 -11.14 -16.21 18.97
CA ASN A 231 -12.39 -16.64 19.60
C ASN A 231 -13.48 -15.54 19.65
N TYR A 232 -13.55 -14.66 18.65
CA TYR A 232 -14.60 -13.63 18.56
C TYR A 232 -16.02 -14.24 18.49
N LYS A 233 -17.03 -13.51 18.98
CA LYS A 233 -18.43 -13.99 19.02
C LYS A 233 -19.05 -14.05 17.61
N PRO A 234 -20.00 -14.96 17.35
CA PRO A 234 -20.71 -15.00 16.07
C PRO A 234 -21.32 -13.64 15.72
N GLY A 235 -21.00 -13.14 14.51
CA GLY A 235 -21.49 -11.84 14.02
C GLY A 235 -20.55 -10.66 14.26
N GLU A 236 -19.54 -10.75 15.14
CA GLU A 236 -18.60 -9.65 15.39
C GLU A 236 -17.73 -9.32 14.16
N HIS A 237 -17.49 -10.28 13.28
CA HIS A 237 -16.75 -10.11 12.04
C HIS A 237 -17.54 -9.39 10.93
N LYS A 238 -18.84 -9.14 11.13
CA LYS A 238 -19.68 -8.51 10.10
C LYS A 238 -19.38 -7.02 10.04
N ILE A 239 -19.31 -6.50 8.81
CA ILE A 239 -19.12 -5.06 8.52
C ILE A 239 -20.14 -4.22 9.29
N ALA A 240 -21.43 -4.54 9.17
CA ALA A 240 -22.50 -3.81 9.83
C ALA A 240 -22.36 -3.76 11.36
N TYR A 241 -21.88 -4.84 11.99
CA TYR A 241 -21.67 -4.87 13.43
C TYR A 241 -20.52 -3.94 13.82
N GLN A 242 -19.37 -4.05 13.14
CA GLN A 242 -18.20 -3.23 13.44
C GLN A 242 -18.44 -1.75 13.13
N SER A 243 -19.06 -1.42 11.99
CA SER A 243 -19.45 -0.04 11.66
C SER A 243 -20.35 0.56 12.74
N ARG A 244 -21.33 -0.20 13.26
CA ARG A 244 -22.22 0.28 14.33
C ARG A 244 -21.47 0.48 15.65
N GLN A 245 -20.54 -0.40 16.00
CA GLN A 245 -19.73 -0.27 17.21
C GLN A 245 -18.78 0.93 17.13
N LEU A 246 -18.06 1.08 16.02
CA LEU A 246 -17.19 2.23 15.76
C LEU A 246 -17.99 3.55 15.80
N TYR A 247 -19.17 3.57 15.18
CA TYR A 247 -20.04 4.75 15.23
C TYR A 247 -20.49 5.11 16.65
N ARG A 248 -20.79 4.11 17.49
CA ARG A 248 -21.15 4.35 18.90
C ARG A 248 -20.00 4.88 19.75
N LEU A 249 -18.76 4.53 19.41
CA LEU A 249 -17.58 4.93 20.18
C LEU A 249 -17.16 6.39 19.94
N GLY A 250 -17.34 6.92 18.73
CA GLY A 250 -16.87 8.27 18.40
C GLY A 250 -17.49 8.88 17.16
N GLY A 251 -18.67 8.38 16.76
CA GLY A 251 -19.44 8.89 15.63
C GLY A 251 -18.72 8.75 14.29
N TRP A 252 -19.02 9.67 13.37
CA TRP A 252 -18.45 9.70 12.03
C TRP A 252 -16.94 9.98 12.00
N ARG A 253 -16.39 10.65 13.02
CA ARG A 253 -14.98 11.07 13.04
C ARG A 253 -14.01 9.89 13.16
N ILE A 254 -14.43 8.79 13.80
CA ILE A 254 -13.58 7.58 13.93
C ILE A 254 -13.21 7.00 12.56
N PHE A 255 -14.12 7.07 11.58
CA PHE A 255 -13.85 6.57 10.23
C PHE A 255 -12.80 7.36 9.48
N PHE A 256 -12.40 8.55 9.96
CA PHE A 256 -11.35 9.40 9.40
C PHE A 256 -10.18 9.64 10.38
N SER A 257 -10.21 8.95 11.52
CA SER A 257 -9.20 9.09 12.58
C SER A 257 -7.87 8.50 12.13
N GLY A 258 -6.95 9.37 11.73
CA GLY A 258 -5.61 9.01 11.25
C GLY A 258 -5.38 9.28 9.76
N LEU A 259 -6.40 9.75 9.02
CA LEU A 259 -6.27 10.11 7.60
C LEU A 259 -5.16 11.14 7.39
N GLY A 260 -5.10 12.16 8.25
CA GLY A 260 -4.05 13.17 8.20
C GLY A 260 -2.64 12.57 8.30
N THR A 261 -2.43 11.58 9.17
CA THR A 261 -1.13 10.89 9.27
C THR A 261 -0.80 10.05 8.05
N ALA A 262 -1.82 9.45 7.40
CA ALA A 262 -1.64 8.71 6.15
C ALA A 262 -1.29 9.65 4.99
N CYS A 263 -1.98 10.78 4.86
CA CYS A 263 -1.72 11.79 3.84
C CYS A 263 -0.35 12.46 4.03
N VAL A 264 0.00 12.84 5.26
CA VAL A 264 1.31 13.45 5.56
C VAL A 264 2.44 12.47 5.31
N ARG A 265 2.26 11.17 5.60
CA ARG A 265 3.24 10.13 5.26
C ARG A 265 3.35 9.92 3.74
N ALA A 266 2.25 10.01 3.00
CA ALA A 266 2.25 9.81 1.56
C ALA A 266 3.16 10.83 0.86
N PHE A 267 3.25 12.06 1.36
CA PHE A 267 4.00 13.14 0.72
C PHE A 267 5.53 12.88 0.68
N PRO A 268 6.26 12.59 1.79
CA PRO A 268 7.68 12.27 1.74
C PRO A 268 7.97 10.95 1.02
N CYS A 269 7.12 9.93 1.21
CA CYS A 269 7.32 8.62 0.59
C CYS A 269 7.23 8.71 -0.94
N ASN A 270 6.24 9.45 -1.44
CA ASN A 270 6.08 9.72 -2.86
C ASN A 270 7.22 10.61 -3.38
N ALA A 271 7.55 11.71 -2.68
CA ALA A 271 8.63 12.61 -3.09
C ALA A 271 9.97 11.91 -3.30
N VAL A 272 10.35 10.99 -2.40
CA VAL A 272 11.62 10.24 -2.53
C VAL A 272 11.55 9.15 -3.58
N THR A 273 10.41 8.44 -3.69
CA THR A 273 10.18 7.47 -4.76
C THR A 273 10.38 8.14 -6.13
N PHE A 274 9.86 9.36 -6.25
CA PHE A 274 9.93 10.15 -7.47
C PHE A 274 11.31 10.74 -7.74
N TYR A 275 11.99 11.28 -6.73
CA TYR A 275 13.39 11.71 -6.89
C TYR A 275 14.30 10.54 -7.30
N GLY A 276 14.08 9.36 -6.71
CA GLY A 276 14.79 8.14 -7.06
C GLY A 276 14.53 7.69 -8.51
N TYR A 277 13.27 7.74 -8.95
CA TYR A 277 12.90 7.46 -10.34
C TYR A 277 13.55 8.44 -11.32
N GLU A 278 13.45 9.75 -11.07
CA GLU A 278 13.94 10.79 -11.98
C GLU A 278 15.47 10.72 -12.12
N LYS A 279 16.19 10.61 -11.00
CA LYS A 279 17.65 10.49 -11.03
C LYS A 279 18.12 9.20 -11.70
N SER A 280 17.40 8.10 -11.50
CA SER A 280 17.73 6.81 -12.10
C SER A 280 17.40 6.77 -13.60
N SER A 281 16.29 7.38 -14.01
CA SER A 281 15.91 7.55 -15.41
C SER A 281 16.94 8.42 -16.16
N GLU A 282 17.39 9.52 -15.56
CA GLU A 282 18.47 10.36 -16.12
C GLU A 282 19.77 9.59 -16.30
N LEU A 283 20.22 8.86 -15.27
CA LEU A 283 21.44 8.07 -15.31
C LEU A 283 21.39 6.97 -16.37
N LEU A 284 20.28 6.24 -16.45
CA LEU A 284 20.10 5.17 -17.44
C LEU A 284 20.02 5.73 -18.87
N LYS A 285 19.33 6.85 -19.07
CA LYS A 285 19.27 7.53 -20.38
C LYS A 285 20.65 8.03 -20.82
N ASN A 286 21.50 8.47 -19.90
CA ASN A 286 22.87 8.87 -20.22
C ASN A 286 23.74 7.66 -20.61
N VAL A 287 23.62 6.53 -19.91
CA VAL A 287 24.37 5.30 -20.21
C VAL A 287 23.95 4.65 -21.53
N ILE A 288 22.69 4.81 -21.95
CA ILE A 288 22.17 4.29 -23.23
C ILE A 288 22.51 5.22 -24.41
N ARG A 289 22.89 6.47 -24.13
CA ARG A 289 23.27 7.46 -25.17
C ARG A 289 24.73 7.36 -25.59
N ASP A 290 25.57 6.72 -24.77
CA ASP A 290 26.98 6.36 -25.03
C ASP A 290 27.07 4.96 -25.67
#